data_AF-A0A959G7I8-F1
#
_entry.id   AF-A0A959G7I8-F1
#
_cell.length_a   1.000
_cell.length_b   1.000
_cell.length_c   1.000
_cell.angle_alpha   90.00
_cell.angle_beta   90.00
_cell.angle_gamma   90.00
#
_symmetry.space_group_name_H-M   'P 1'
#
loop_
_entity.id
_entity.type
_entity.pdbx_description
1 polymer ?
#
loop_
_entity_poly.entity_id
_entity_poly.type
_entity_poly.pdbx_seq_one_letter_code
_entity_poly.pdbx_strand_id
1 'polypeptide(L)'
;MTNQEIKLVKNSWRKLMGIDHGIIGDVFYSRLFIQQPGLRKMFPADMTQQNKKLVDMLVYIVGGLEQADILSNEIRALGKQHQNLGIVAHHYETVGDALIWTLEKALGIDWNEELKSAWKSCYSELAESLQEA
;
A
#
# COMPACT_ATOMS: atom_id res chain seq x y z
N MET A 1 1.72 9.44 12.30
CA MET A 1 1.50 10.52 11.31
C MET A 1 0.92 11.76 11.99
N THR A 2 1.07 12.95 11.40
CA THR A 2 0.35 14.17 11.81
C THR A 2 -1.09 14.22 11.27
N ASN A 3 -1.96 15.01 11.91
CA ASN A 3 -3.33 15.24 11.42
C ASN A 3 -3.39 15.82 10.00
N GLN A 4 -2.38 16.61 9.61
CA GLN A 4 -2.29 17.15 8.25
C GLN A 4 -1.96 16.05 7.23
N GLU A 5 -0.98 15.19 7.52
CA GLU A 5 -0.63 14.06 6.66
C GLU A 5 -1.82 13.09 6.49
N ILE A 6 -2.56 12.80 7.57
CA ILE A 6 -3.76 11.97 7.50
C ILE A 6 -4.79 12.57 6.53
N LYS A 7 -5.05 13.88 6.62
CA LYS A 7 -5.97 14.58 5.70
C LYS A 7 -5.48 14.53 4.26
N LEU A 8 -4.17 14.71 4.03
CA LEU A 8 -3.57 14.63 2.70
C LEU A 8 -3.74 13.24 2.07
N VAL A 9 -3.44 12.19 2.82
CA VAL A 9 -3.62 10.80 2.39
C VAL A 9 -5.09 10.50 2.08
N LYS A 10 -6.00 10.80 3.01
CA LYS A 10 -7.45 10.56 2.81
C LYS A 10 -8.01 11.34 1.62
N ASN A 11 -7.68 12.62 1.48
CA ASN A 11 -8.19 13.47 0.39
C ASN A 11 -7.66 13.04 -0.97
N SER A 12 -6.38 12.69 -1.07
CA SER A 12 -5.79 12.20 -2.33
C SER A 12 -6.35 10.83 -2.69
N TRP A 13 -6.48 9.91 -1.74
CA TRP A 13 -7.09 8.61 -1.98
C TRP A 13 -8.53 8.71 -2.50
N ARG A 14 -9.30 9.68 -1.99
CA ARG A 14 -10.68 9.92 -2.42
C ARG A 14 -10.82 10.21 -3.93
N LYS A 15 -9.76 10.73 -4.57
CA LYS A 15 -9.73 10.97 -6.02
C LYS A 15 -9.56 9.69 -6.83
N LEU A 16 -9.05 8.62 -6.21
CA LEU A 16 -8.81 7.33 -6.84
C LEU A 16 -10.02 6.38 -6.74
N MET A 17 -11.01 6.67 -5.89
CA MET A 17 -12.17 5.79 -5.65
C MET A 17 -13.05 5.53 -6.88
N GLY A 18 -12.95 6.36 -7.93
CA GLY A 18 -13.65 6.13 -9.20
C GLY A 18 -12.94 5.19 -10.17
N ILE A 19 -11.70 4.78 -9.85
CA ILE A 19 -10.89 3.90 -10.69
C ILE A 19 -11.10 2.46 -10.22
N ASP A 20 -11.21 1.53 -11.16
CA ASP A 20 -11.29 0.10 -10.83
C ASP A 20 -10.05 -0.33 -10.04
N HIS A 21 -10.29 -0.97 -8.89
CA HIS A 21 -9.23 -1.43 -7.99
C HIS A 21 -8.30 -2.44 -8.65
N GLY A 22 -8.81 -3.26 -9.57
CA GLY A 22 -8.00 -4.20 -10.35
C GLY A 22 -7.00 -3.48 -11.24
N ILE A 23 -7.36 -2.34 -11.82
CA ILE A 23 -6.46 -1.52 -12.64
C ILE A 23 -5.33 -0.91 -11.79
N ILE A 24 -5.66 -0.32 -10.64
CA ILE A 24 -4.63 0.25 -9.74
C ILE A 24 -3.68 -0.85 -9.26
N GLY A 25 -4.23 -2.00 -8.85
CA GLY A 25 -3.43 -3.15 -8.43
C GLY A 25 -2.56 -3.70 -9.55
N ASP A 26 -3.04 -3.75 -10.78
CA ASP A 26 -2.27 -4.20 -11.95
C ASP A 26 -1.06 -3.30 -12.22
N VAL A 27 -1.25 -1.98 -12.17
CA VAL A 27 -0.16 -1.00 -12.30
C VAL A 27 0.87 -1.18 -11.19
N PHE A 28 0.42 -1.35 -9.95
CA PHE A 28 1.29 -1.61 -8.81
C PHE A 28 2.12 -2.90 -8.98
N TYR A 29 1.48 -4.03 -9.27
CA TYR A 29 2.18 -5.31 -9.36
C TYR A 29 3.11 -5.36 -10.57
N SER A 30 2.70 -4.75 -11.69
CA SER A 30 3.58 -4.58 -12.85
C SER A 30 4.84 -3.81 -12.47
N ARG A 31 4.71 -2.69 -11.73
CA ARG A 31 5.86 -1.93 -11.25
C ARG A 31 6.74 -2.73 -10.30
N LEU A 32 6.13 -3.41 -9.32
CA LEU A 32 6.83 -4.25 -8.35
C LEU A 32 7.66 -5.34 -9.01
N PHE A 33 7.11 -6.05 -10.00
CA PHE A 33 7.81 -7.13 -10.68
C PHE A 33 8.84 -6.65 -11.69
N ILE A 34 8.72 -5.44 -12.21
CA ILE A 34 9.80 -4.79 -12.98
C ILE A 34 10.98 -4.46 -12.06
N GLN A 35 10.72 -3.95 -10.85
CA GLN A 35 11.76 -3.60 -9.89
C GLN A 35 12.42 -4.83 -9.26
N GLN A 36 11.63 -5.84 -8.92
CA GLN A 36 12.11 -7.08 -8.31
C GLN A 36 11.43 -8.32 -8.92
N PRO A 37 11.93 -8.81 -10.07
CA PRO A 37 11.34 -9.94 -10.79
C PRO A 37 11.22 -11.22 -9.96
N GLY A 38 12.12 -11.41 -9.00
CA GLY A 38 12.11 -12.57 -8.09
C GLY A 38 10.83 -12.70 -7.27
N LEU A 39 10.16 -11.58 -6.95
CA LEU A 39 8.93 -11.59 -6.15
C LEU A 39 7.75 -12.22 -6.89
N ARG A 40 7.75 -12.26 -8.24
CA ARG A 40 6.62 -12.78 -9.02
C ARG A 40 6.23 -14.21 -8.62
N LYS A 41 7.20 -15.02 -8.20
CA LYS A 41 7.00 -16.43 -7.80
C LYS A 41 6.22 -16.58 -6.49
N MET A 42 6.14 -15.51 -5.69
CA MET A 42 5.39 -15.49 -4.42
C MET A 42 3.90 -15.20 -4.62
N PHE A 43 3.48 -14.86 -5.84
CA PHE A 43 2.11 -14.49 -6.18
C PHE A 43 1.47 -15.50 -7.13
N PRO A 44 0.13 -15.66 -7.11
CA PRO A 44 -0.58 -16.58 -7.98
C PRO A 44 -0.35 -16.29 -9.47
N ALA A 45 -0.60 -17.29 -10.33
CA ALA A 45 -0.56 -17.12 -11.77
C ALA A 45 -1.62 -16.10 -12.24
N ASP A 46 -2.86 -16.26 -11.75
CA ASP A 46 -3.94 -15.30 -11.97
C ASP A 46 -3.88 -14.18 -10.90
N MET A 47 -3.64 -12.96 -11.36
CA MET A 47 -3.52 -11.78 -10.52
C MET A 47 -4.84 -11.02 -10.32
N THR A 48 -5.93 -11.44 -10.97
CA THR A 48 -7.20 -10.68 -11.00
C THR A 48 -7.75 -10.38 -9.61
N GLN A 49 -7.72 -11.38 -8.71
CA GLN A 49 -8.18 -11.20 -7.33
C GLN A 49 -7.11 -10.52 -6.47
N GLN A 50 -5.83 -10.82 -6.69
CA GLN A 50 -4.73 -10.25 -5.92
C GLN A 50 -4.61 -8.73 -6.13
N ASN A 51 -4.80 -8.26 -7.36
CA ASN A 51 -4.78 -6.83 -7.71
C ASN A 51 -5.84 -6.07 -6.90
N LYS A 52 -7.06 -6.59 -6.82
CA LYS A 52 -8.15 -5.97 -6.04
C LYS A 52 -7.85 -6.00 -4.54
N LYS A 53 -7.41 -7.16 -4.03
CA LYS A 53 -7.17 -7.38 -2.59
C LYS A 53 -6.20 -6.36 -1.99
N LEU A 54 -5.12 -6.02 -2.70
CA LEU A 54 -4.18 -4.99 -2.25
C LEU A 54 -4.87 -3.64 -2.07
N VAL A 55 -5.61 -3.20 -3.10
CA VAL A 55 -6.24 -1.88 -3.10
C VAL A 55 -7.34 -1.83 -2.07
N ASP A 56 -8.16 -2.87 -1.92
CA ASP A 56 -9.17 -2.99 -0.87
C ASP A 56 -8.57 -2.86 0.53
N MET A 57 -7.41 -3.50 0.75
CA MET A 57 -6.67 -3.39 2.01
C MET A 57 -6.17 -1.96 2.26
N LEU A 58 -5.67 -1.27 1.23
CA LEU A 58 -5.30 0.15 1.33
C LEU A 58 -6.52 1.05 1.60
N VAL A 59 -7.68 0.80 0.98
CA VAL A 59 -8.92 1.52 1.30
C VAL A 59 -9.25 1.39 2.78
N TYR A 60 -9.19 0.17 3.32
CA TYR A 60 -9.48 -0.12 4.71
C TYR A 60 -8.53 0.63 5.65
N ILE A 61 -7.22 0.59 5.39
CA ILE A 61 -6.22 1.29 6.18
C ILE A 61 -6.40 2.80 6.11
N VAL A 62 -6.54 3.38 4.92
CA VAL A 62 -6.73 4.82 4.72
C VAL A 62 -8.00 5.30 5.43
N GLY A 63 -9.07 4.50 5.40
CA GLY A 63 -10.31 4.78 6.12
C GLY A 63 -10.14 4.81 7.63
N GLY A 64 -9.27 3.94 8.18
CA GLY A 64 -9.03 3.80 9.61
C GLY A 64 -7.86 4.61 10.19
N LEU A 65 -7.18 5.47 9.41
CA LEU A 65 -6.02 6.26 9.89
C LEU A 65 -6.31 7.15 11.12
N GLU A 66 -7.57 7.52 11.37
CA GLU A 66 -7.98 8.30 12.55
C GLU A 66 -8.36 7.40 13.76
N GLN A 67 -8.42 6.08 13.56
CA GLN A 67 -8.86 5.07 14.51
C GLN A 67 -7.85 3.91 14.55
N ALA A 68 -6.57 4.23 14.75
CA ALA A 68 -5.45 3.28 14.64
C ALA A 68 -5.63 2.03 15.53
N ASP A 69 -6.24 2.18 16.72
CA ASP A 69 -6.51 1.06 17.64
C ASP A 69 -7.39 -0.03 17.01
N ILE A 70 -8.31 0.35 16.12
CA ILE A 70 -9.26 -0.57 15.48
C ILE A 70 -8.56 -1.47 14.46
N LEU A 71 -7.51 -0.98 13.79
CA LEU A 71 -6.82 -1.73 12.74
C LEU A 71 -5.75 -2.70 13.29
N SER A 72 -5.45 -2.60 14.59
CA SER A 72 -4.28 -3.24 15.20
C SER A 72 -4.29 -4.77 15.10
N ASN A 73 -5.44 -5.42 15.29
CA ASN A 73 -5.56 -6.87 15.27
C ASN A 73 -5.45 -7.42 13.83
N GLU A 74 -6.07 -6.76 12.88
CA GLU A 74 -6.07 -7.09 11.46
C GLU A 74 -4.66 -6.93 10.88
N ILE A 75 -3.97 -5.83 11.20
CA ILE A 75 -2.58 -5.60 10.78
C ILE A 75 -1.67 -6.66 11.40
N ARG A 76 -1.85 -7.01 12.68
CA ARG A 76 -1.09 -8.09 13.31
C ARG A 76 -1.32 -9.44 12.64
N ALA A 77 -2.58 -9.79 12.35
CA ALA A 77 -2.88 -11.03 11.64
C ALA A 77 -2.23 -11.05 10.24
N LEU A 78 -2.27 -9.92 9.53
CA LEU A 78 -1.66 -9.77 8.23
C LEU A 78 -0.12 -9.86 8.29
N GLY A 79 0.51 -9.25 9.30
CA GLY A 79 1.95 -9.31 9.52
C GLY A 79 2.45 -10.74 9.77
N LYS A 80 1.73 -11.52 10.59
CA LYS A 80 2.01 -12.96 10.78
C LYS A 80 1.92 -13.77 9.49
N GLN A 81 0.94 -13.46 8.63
CA GLN A 81 0.86 -14.07 7.30
C GLN A 81 2.08 -13.73 6.44
N HIS A 82 2.55 -12.47 6.47
CA HIS A 82 3.73 -12.03 5.73
C HIS A 82 5.00 -12.73 6.25
N GLN A 83 5.17 -12.86 7.57
CA GLN A 83 6.28 -13.61 8.18
C GLN A 83 6.29 -15.07 7.73
N ASN A 84 5.12 -15.75 7.75
CA ASN A 84 4.99 -17.14 7.30
C ASN A 84 5.33 -17.34 5.81
N LEU A 85 5.15 -16.29 4.99
CA LEU A 85 5.51 -16.28 3.58
C LEU A 85 7.00 -15.94 3.33
N GLY A 86 7.78 -15.72 4.39
CA GLY A 86 9.20 -15.36 4.27
C GLY A 86 9.43 -13.94 3.78
N ILE A 87 8.47 -13.03 4.00
CA ILE A 87 8.65 -11.61 3.68
C ILE A 87 9.65 -10.99 4.65
N VAL A 88 10.67 -10.31 4.11
CA VAL A 88 11.73 -9.65 4.88
C VAL A 88 11.68 -8.13 4.70
N ALA A 89 12.38 -7.38 5.56
CA ALA A 89 12.44 -5.92 5.54
C ALA A 89 12.65 -5.33 4.13
N HIS A 90 13.59 -5.88 3.36
CA HIS A 90 13.89 -5.42 2.00
C HIS A 90 12.69 -5.52 1.02
N HIS A 91 11.78 -6.47 1.23
CA HIS A 91 10.57 -6.56 0.42
C HIS A 91 9.62 -5.39 0.68
N TYR A 92 9.54 -4.90 1.92
CA TYR A 92 8.73 -3.73 2.26
C TYR A 92 9.28 -2.46 1.58
N GLU A 93 10.61 -2.27 1.54
CA GLU A 93 11.20 -1.14 0.81
C GLU A 93 10.77 -1.13 -0.67
N THR A 94 10.86 -2.29 -1.32
CA THR A 94 10.49 -2.43 -2.74
C THR A 94 8.99 -2.18 -2.95
N VAL A 95 8.14 -2.68 -2.05
CA VAL A 95 6.69 -2.47 -2.08
C VAL A 95 6.35 -0.99 -1.88
N GLY A 96 7.02 -0.32 -0.94
CA GLY A 96 6.85 1.12 -0.71
C GLY A 96 7.17 1.94 -1.95
N ASP A 97 8.30 1.66 -2.60
CA ASP A 97 8.69 2.35 -3.84
C ASP A 97 7.68 2.12 -4.98
N ALA A 98 7.20 0.88 -5.16
CA ALA A 98 6.19 0.57 -6.15
C ALA A 98 4.85 1.27 -5.86
N LEU A 99 4.43 1.34 -4.59
CA LEU A 99 3.21 2.00 -4.17
C LEU A 99 3.27 3.52 -4.41
N ILE A 100 4.35 4.17 -3.95
CA ILE A 100 4.53 5.61 -4.13
C ILE A 100 4.58 5.97 -5.61
N TRP A 101 5.28 5.19 -6.44
CA TRP A 101 5.30 5.39 -7.88
C TRP A 101 3.90 5.24 -8.50
N THR A 102 3.13 4.23 -8.06
CA THR A 102 1.77 4.00 -8.56
C THR A 102 0.85 5.16 -8.23
N LEU A 103 0.91 5.68 -6.99
CA LEU A 103 0.14 6.84 -6.56
C LEU A 103 0.51 8.10 -7.33
N GLU A 104 1.80 8.33 -7.57
CA GLU A 104 2.27 9.43 -8.41
C GLU A 104 1.64 9.37 -9.82
N LYS A 105 1.62 8.20 -10.44
CA LYS A 105 1.03 8.04 -11.79
C LYS A 105 -0.49 8.15 -11.79
N ALA A 106 -1.15 7.64 -10.75
CA ALA A 106 -2.60 7.70 -10.64
C ALA A 106 -3.12 9.11 -10.34
N LEU A 107 -2.40 9.88 -9.52
CA LEU A 107 -2.79 11.25 -9.13
C LEU A 107 -2.33 12.31 -10.14
N GLY A 108 -1.28 12.03 -10.93
CA GLY A 108 -0.86 12.88 -12.04
C GLY A 108 -0.58 14.32 -11.60
N ILE A 109 -1.31 15.29 -12.16
CA ILE A 109 -1.14 16.73 -11.86
C ILE A 109 -1.42 17.10 -10.40
N ASP A 110 -2.16 16.27 -9.68
CA ASP A 110 -2.46 16.49 -8.28
C ASP A 110 -1.32 16.06 -7.36
N TRP A 111 -0.34 15.31 -7.87
CA TRP A 111 0.80 14.84 -7.09
C TRP A 111 1.80 15.96 -6.79
N ASN A 112 2.31 15.99 -5.56
CA ASN A 112 3.32 16.95 -5.11
C ASN A 112 4.17 16.35 -3.96
N GLU A 113 5.21 17.07 -3.54
CA GLU A 113 6.13 16.58 -2.50
C GLU A 113 5.46 16.45 -1.11
N GLU A 114 4.44 17.26 -0.79
CA GLU A 114 3.70 17.10 0.47
C GLU A 114 2.91 15.79 0.50
N LEU A 115 2.22 15.46 -0.61
CA LEU A 115 1.51 14.18 -0.76
C LEU A 115 2.47 13.01 -0.69
N LYS A 116 3.60 13.09 -1.38
CA LYS A 116 4.64 12.07 -1.35
C LYS A 116 5.16 11.83 0.07
N SER A 117 5.44 12.90 0.82
CA SER A 117 5.87 12.79 2.21
C SER A 117 4.80 12.12 3.07
N ALA A 118 3.54 12.57 2.96
CA ALA A 118 2.44 12.01 3.73
C ALA A 118 2.20 10.51 3.44
N TRP A 119 2.25 10.11 2.16
CA TRP A 119 2.12 8.71 1.77
C TRP A 119 3.31 7.86 2.20
N LYS A 120 4.53 8.41 2.18
CA LYS A 120 5.71 7.71 2.73
C LYS A 120 5.56 7.48 4.23
N SER A 121 5.17 8.50 5.00
CA SER A 121 4.90 8.36 6.44
C SER A 121 3.84 7.27 6.70
N CYS A 122 2.72 7.32 5.95
CA CYS A 122 1.65 6.32 6.06
C CYS A 122 2.13 4.89 5.76
N TYR A 123 2.92 4.72 4.70
CA TYR A 123 3.43 3.40 4.33
C TYR A 123 4.44 2.88 5.36
N SER A 124 5.35 3.74 5.84
CA SER A 124 6.35 3.37 6.84
C SER A 124 5.70 2.86 8.13
N GLU A 125 4.70 3.57 8.65
CA GLU A 125 3.99 3.16 9.87
C GLU A 125 3.25 1.82 9.69
N LEU A 126 2.65 1.60 8.51
CA LEU A 126 2.06 0.31 8.18
C LEU A 126 3.10 -0.82 8.10
N ALA A 127 4.21 -0.57 7.40
CA ALA A 127 5.27 -1.55 7.21
C ALA A 127 5.92 -1.93 8.55
N GLU A 128 6.13 -0.96 9.45
CA GLU A 128 6.60 -1.20 10.82
C GLU A 128 5.60 -2.08 11.58
N SER A 129 4.31 -1.71 11.57
CA SER A 129 3.26 -2.48 12.25
C SER A 129 3.14 -3.93 11.73
N LEU A 130 3.34 -4.15 10.43
CA LEU A 130 3.34 -5.49 9.83
C LEU A 130 4.57 -6.32 10.23
N GLN A 131 5.71 -5.67 10.46
CA GLN A 131 6.95 -6.34 10.86
C GLN A 131 6.98 -6.69 12.35
N GLU A 132 6.33 -5.89 13.20
CA GLU A 132 6.23 -6.11 14.66
C GLU A 132 5.17 -7.15 15.09
N ALA A 133 4.44 -7.71 14.13
CA ALA A 133 3.25 -8.54 14.34
C ALA A 133 3.49 -9.89 15.05
#